data_AF-A0A527IQS3-F1
#
_entry.id   AF-A0A527IQS3-F1
#
_cell.length_a   1.000
_cell.length_b   1.000
_cell.length_c   1.000
_cell.angle_alpha   90.00
_cell.angle_beta   90.00
_cell.angle_gamma   90.00
#
_symmetry.space_group_name_H-M   'P 1'
#
loop_
_entity.id
_entity.type
_entity.pdbx_description
1 polymer ?
#
loop_
_entity_poly.entity_id
_entity_poly.type
_entity_poly.pdbx_seq_one_letter_code
_entity_poly.pdbx_strand_id
1 'polypeptide(L)'
;MGWRHAVPILATQIHMPLLRSGSEGRRARPGSDAFEQAAFIAAALGAAEACRLAADMATQAERLRAVAPKLRSKAAGDVVDRLVGDDALSGTLTTRNLSRWASRRLFDRLVDLGAVRELSGRTTFRIYGI
;
A
#
# COMPACT_ATOMS: atom_id res chain seq x y z
N MET A 1 -8.01 0.42 -10.75
CA MET A 1 -7.20 1.64 -10.91
C MET A 1 -7.16 2.20 -12.34
N GLY A 2 -7.26 1.40 -13.42
CA GLY A 2 -7.68 1.87 -14.76
C GLY A 2 -6.85 2.98 -15.43
N TRP A 3 -5.64 3.25 -14.95
CA TRP A 3 -4.80 4.32 -15.46
C TRP A 3 -4.28 3.99 -16.85
N ARG A 4 -4.52 4.87 -17.83
CA ARG A 4 -4.00 4.71 -19.21
C ARG A 4 -2.51 4.98 -19.32
N HIS A 5 -1.96 5.73 -18.37
CA HIS A 5 -0.55 6.10 -18.32
C HIS A 5 0.03 5.75 -16.95
N ALA A 6 1.36 5.64 -16.85
CA ALA A 6 2.09 5.33 -15.63
C ALA A 6 2.10 6.50 -14.61
N VAL A 7 0.96 7.16 -14.41
CA VAL A 7 0.80 8.31 -13.52
C VAL A 7 1.26 8.00 -12.10
N PRO A 8 0.92 6.86 -11.46
CA PRO A 8 1.38 6.59 -10.09
C PRO A 8 2.91 6.46 -9.96
N ILE A 9 3.58 5.99 -11.02
CA ILE A 9 5.04 5.85 -11.06
C ILE A 9 5.70 7.21 -11.28
N LEU A 10 5.17 8.03 -12.19
CA LEU A 10 5.79 9.31 -12.54
C LEU A 10 5.47 10.42 -11.53
N ALA A 11 4.20 10.54 -11.11
CA ALA A 11 3.72 11.63 -10.27
C ALA A 11 4.40 11.66 -8.89
N THR A 12 4.81 10.50 -8.37
CA THR A 12 5.53 10.41 -7.09
C THR A 12 6.95 10.96 -7.18
N GLN A 13 7.52 11.10 -8.38
CA GLN A 13 8.92 11.45 -8.61
C GLN A 13 9.12 12.84 -9.18
N ILE A 14 8.08 13.53 -9.66
CA ILE A 14 8.19 14.82 -10.37
C ILE A 14 8.90 15.92 -9.55
N HIS A 15 8.91 15.80 -8.22
CA HIS A 15 9.56 16.73 -7.30
C HIS A 15 10.94 16.26 -6.82
N MET A 16 11.46 15.13 -7.31
CA MET A 16 12.77 14.63 -6.90
C MET A 16 13.89 15.60 -7.29
N PRO A 17 14.82 15.95 -6.38
CA PRO A 17 15.92 16.85 -6.66
C PRO A 17 16.76 16.44 -7.88
N LEU A 18 16.88 15.14 -8.13
CA LEU A 18 17.63 14.55 -9.27
C LEU A 18 17.09 14.97 -10.65
N LEU A 19 15.84 15.45 -10.73
CA LEU A 19 15.25 15.94 -11.97
C LEU A 19 15.57 17.42 -12.26
N ARG A 20 16.32 18.09 -11.39
CA ARG A 20 16.89 19.41 -11.67
C ARG A 20 18.19 19.24 -12.44
N SER A 21 18.31 19.86 -13.60
CA SER A 21 19.47 19.76 -14.47
C SER A 21 19.87 21.11 -15.06
N GLY A 22 21.08 21.20 -15.60
CA GLY A 22 21.65 22.43 -16.17
C GLY A 22 22.18 23.41 -15.12
N SER A 23 22.79 24.50 -15.61
CA SER A 23 23.45 25.53 -14.79
C SER A 23 22.49 26.28 -13.86
N GLU A 24 21.22 26.40 -14.26
CA GLU A 24 20.19 27.08 -13.46
C GLU A 24 19.47 26.15 -12.47
N GLY A 25 19.78 24.84 -12.45
CA GLY A 25 19.15 23.87 -11.54
C GLY A 25 17.64 23.76 -11.72
N ARG A 26 17.15 23.98 -12.95
CA ARG A 26 15.70 23.98 -13.27
C ARG A 26 15.23 22.59 -13.65
N ARG A 27 13.94 22.34 -13.45
CA ARG A 27 13.29 21.12 -13.93
C ARG A 27 12.92 21.28 -15.39
N ALA A 28 13.14 20.23 -16.19
CA ALA A 28 12.72 20.21 -17.58
C ALA A 28 11.20 20.38 -17.69
N ARG A 29 10.76 21.19 -18.66
CA ARG A 29 9.34 21.39 -18.98
C ARG A 29 8.97 20.59 -20.23
N PRO A 30 7.70 20.19 -20.39
CA PRO A 30 7.23 19.60 -21.64
C PRO A 30 7.65 20.45 -22.84
N GLY A 31 8.25 19.84 -23.86
CA GLY A 31 8.76 20.51 -25.05
C GLY A 31 10.19 21.04 -24.98
N SER A 32 10.89 20.89 -23.84
CA SER A 32 12.34 21.14 -23.77
C SER A 32 13.15 19.89 -24.12
N ASP A 33 14.36 20.08 -24.63
CA ASP A 33 15.27 18.98 -25.00
C ASP A 33 15.58 18.03 -23.83
N ALA A 34 15.63 18.58 -22.60
CA ALA A 34 15.90 17.81 -21.39
C ALA A 34 14.67 17.03 -20.85
N PHE A 35 13.48 17.21 -21.45
CA PHE A 35 12.23 16.66 -20.90
C PHE A 35 12.17 15.14 -21.00
N GLU A 36 12.58 14.57 -22.13
CA GLU A 36 12.58 13.13 -22.33
C GLU A 36 13.49 12.43 -21.33
N GLN A 37 14.71 12.93 -21.15
CA GLN A 37 15.65 12.43 -20.16
C GLN A 37 15.08 12.52 -18.74
N ALA A 38 14.48 13.66 -18.38
CA ALA A 38 13.86 13.82 -17.05
C ALA A 38 12.69 12.84 -16.83
N ALA A 39 11.89 12.57 -17.86
CA ALA A 39 10.80 11.60 -17.79
C ALA A 39 11.33 10.16 -17.58
N PHE A 40 12.40 9.77 -18.28
CA PHE A 40 13.03 8.46 -18.08
C PHE A 40 13.62 8.30 -16.67
N ILE A 41 14.30 9.33 -16.15
CA ILE A 41 14.82 9.30 -14.78
C ILE A 41 13.66 9.18 -13.78
N ALA A 42 12.59 9.96 -13.95
CA ALA A 42 11.41 9.88 -13.10
C ALA A 42 10.77 8.49 -13.14
N ALA A 43 10.66 7.87 -14.32
CA ALA A 43 10.15 6.52 -14.48
C ALA A 43 11.01 5.48 -13.74
N ALA A 44 12.33 5.57 -13.88
CA ALA A 44 13.27 4.66 -13.22
C ALA A 44 13.20 4.78 -11.69
N LEU A 45 13.20 6.00 -11.16
CA LEU A 45 13.05 6.25 -9.72
C LEU A 45 11.73 5.71 -9.18
N GLY A 46 10.63 5.96 -9.91
CA GLY A 46 9.30 5.55 -9.50
C GLY A 46 9.12 4.03 -9.55
N ALA A 47 9.70 3.37 -10.56
CA ALA A 47 9.71 1.92 -10.65
C ALA A 47 10.52 1.31 -9.50
N ALA A 48 11.69 1.87 -9.17
CA ALA A 48 12.50 1.41 -8.04
C ALA A 48 11.78 1.58 -6.70
N GLU A 49 11.08 2.70 -6.47
CA GLU A 49 10.23 2.90 -5.29
C GLU A 49 9.09 1.89 -5.24
N ALA A 50 8.38 1.68 -6.35
CA ALA A 50 7.29 0.71 -6.43
C ALA A 50 7.75 -0.71 -6.11
N CYS A 51 8.93 -1.13 -6.60
CA CYS A 51 9.52 -2.42 -6.26
C CYS A 51 9.85 -2.54 -4.77
N ARG A 52 10.38 -1.48 -4.15
CA ARG A 52 10.64 -1.47 -2.70
C ARG A 52 9.35 -1.61 -1.90
N LEU A 53 8.32 -0.83 -2.23
CA LEU A 53 7.01 -0.93 -1.60
C LEU A 53 6.39 -2.32 -1.76
N ALA A 54 6.50 -2.92 -2.95
CA ALA A 54 6.01 -4.26 -3.21
C ALA A 54 6.74 -5.32 -2.37
N ALA A 55 8.06 -5.20 -2.18
CA ALA A 55 8.85 -6.09 -1.34
C ALA A 55 8.46 -5.99 0.14
N ASP A 56 8.21 -4.76 0.63
CA ASP A 56 7.74 -4.52 1.98
C ASP A 56 6.34 -5.13 2.18
N MET A 57 5.41 -4.90 1.24
CA MET A 57 4.07 -5.50 1.26
C MET A 57 4.11 -7.02 1.23
N ALA A 58 4.98 -7.62 0.41
CA ALA A 58 5.16 -9.07 0.35
C ALA A 58 5.62 -9.63 1.72
N THR A 59 6.55 -8.94 2.38
CA THR A 59 7.02 -9.32 3.72
C THR A 59 5.88 -9.28 4.75
N GLN A 60 5.02 -8.26 4.70
CA GLN A 60 3.88 -8.16 5.62
C GLN A 60 2.79 -9.18 5.30
N ALA A 61 2.54 -9.47 4.02
CA ALA A 61 1.61 -10.53 3.60
C ALA A 61 2.06 -11.91 4.11
N GLU A 62 3.36 -12.21 4.07
CA GLU A 62 3.91 -13.45 4.64
C GLU A 62 3.76 -13.51 6.16
N ARG A 63 3.97 -12.40 6.87
CA ARG A 63 3.69 -12.32 8.32
C ARG A 63 2.21 -12.57 8.62
N LEU A 64 1.32 -11.98 7.83
CA LEU A 64 -0.13 -12.18 7.96
C LEU A 64 -0.52 -13.65 7.75
N ARG A 65 0.03 -14.29 6.71
CA ARG A 65 -0.17 -15.72 6.44
C ARG A 65 0.35 -16.59 7.58
N ALA A 66 1.53 -16.26 8.12
CA ALA A 66 2.14 -17.02 9.21
C ALA A 66 1.34 -16.97 10.52
N VAL A 67 0.54 -15.91 10.76
CA VAL A 67 -0.32 -15.83 11.93
C VAL A 67 -1.70 -16.47 11.72
N ALA A 68 -2.10 -16.79 10.49
CA ALA A 68 -3.42 -17.35 10.18
C ALA A 68 -3.76 -18.61 11.02
N PRO A 69 -2.85 -19.57 11.26
CA PRO A 69 -3.13 -20.74 12.10
C PRO A 69 -3.42 -20.41 13.58
N LYS A 70 -3.03 -19.22 14.04
CA LYS A 70 -3.27 -18.73 15.42
C LYS A 70 -4.67 -18.14 15.59
N LEU A 71 -5.42 -17.98 14.50
CA LEU A 71 -6.76 -17.40 14.49
C LEU A 71 -7.79 -18.50 14.69
N ARG A 72 -8.60 -18.37 15.74
CA ARG A 72 -9.61 -19.39 16.10
C ARG A 72 -10.91 -19.30 15.28
N SER A 73 -11.11 -18.20 14.54
CA SER A 73 -12.34 -17.95 13.79
C SER A 73 -12.32 -18.69 12.46
N LYS A 74 -13.41 -19.39 12.11
CA LYS A 74 -13.57 -20.03 10.79
C LYS A 74 -13.57 -19.01 9.64
N ALA A 75 -13.98 -17.77 9.90
CA ALA A 75 -14.01 -16.68 8.91
C ALA A 75 -12.66 -15.93 8.81
N ALA A 76 -11.64 -16.34 9.57
CA ALA A 76 -10.35 -15.66 9.56
C ALA A 76 -9.61 -15.82 8.22
N GLY A 77 -9.74 -16.99 7.58
CA GLY A 77 -9.16 -17.25 6.25
C GLY A 77 -9.62 -16.21 5.22
N ASP A 78 -10.94 -16.02 5.10
CA ASP A 78 -11.52 -15.02 4.18
C ASP A 78 -10.99 -13.60 4.42
N VAL A 79 -10.73 -13.23 5.68
CA VAL A 79 -10.20 -11.90 6.03
C VAL A 79 -8.72 -11.78 5.67
N VAL A 80 -7.94 -12.83 5.91
CA VAL A 80 -6.53 -12.91 5.50
C VAL A 80 -6.42 -12.80 3.98
N ASP A 81 -7.23 -13.56 3.23
CA ASP A 81 -7.21 -13.53 1.77
C ASP A 81 -7.60 -12.14 1.22
N ARG A 82 -8.59 -11.49 1.83
CA ARG A 82 -8.97 -10.12 1.46
C ARG A 82 -7.88 -9.10 1.79
N LEU A 83 -7.21 -9.20 2.94
CA LEU A 83 -6.10 -8.30 3.27
C LEU A 83 -4.93 -8.46 2.29
N VAL A 84 -4.66 -9.68 1.83
CA VAL A 84 -3.64 -9.93 0.81
C VAL A 84 -4.03 -9.33 -0.54
N GLY A 85 -5.33 -9.27 -0.87
CA GLY A 85 -5.83 -8.69 -2.13
C GLY A 85 -5.97 -7.16 -2.10
N ASP A 86 -6.50 -6.61 -1.00
CA ASP A 86 -6.94 -5.22 -0.90
C ASP A 86 -6.05 -4.33 -0.01
N ASP A 87 -4.98 -4.88 0.59
CA ASP A 87 -4.01 -4.25 1.54
C ASP A 87 -4.58 -3.68 2.84
N ALA A 88 -5.81 -3.19 2.82
CA ALA A 88 -6.49 -2.55 3.92
C ALA A 88 -8.00 -2.84 3.89
N LEU A 89 -8.57 -3.10 5.07
CA LEU A 89 -9.98 -3.40 5.26
C LEU A 89 -10.59 -2.57 6.37
N SER A 90 -11.90 -2.34 6.27
CA SER A 90 -12.68 -1.74 7.35
C SER A 90 -12.69 -2.66 8.57
N GLY A 91 -12.44 -2.10 9.75
CA GLY A 91 -12.56 -2.80 11.04
C GLY A 91 -13.97 -3.27 11.39
N THR A 92 -14.97 -2.80 10.63
CA THR A 92 -16.36 -3.24 10.74
C THR A 92 -16.78 -4.10 9.54
N LEU A 93 -15.82 -4.70 8.82
CA LEU A 93 -16.10 -5.62 7.72
C LEU A 93 -17.11 -6.68 8.15
N THR A 94 -18.18 -6.81 7.39
CA THR A 94 -19.18 -7.85 7.57
C THR A 94 -19.19 -8.79 6.37
N THR A 95 -19.19 -10.08 6.63
CA THR A 95 -19.40 -11.13 5.62
C THR A 95 -20.50 -12.07 6.10
N ARG A 96 -20.90 -13.04 5.27
CA ARG A 96 -21.89 -14.06 5.65
C ARG A 96 -21.57 -14.76 6.98
N ASN A 97 -20.28 -14.94 7.29
CA ASN A 97 -19.81 -15.68 8.46
C ASN A 97 -19.08 -14.79 9.49
N LEU A 98 -19.08 -13.47 9.28
CA LEU A 98 -18.36 -12.52 10.14
C LEU A 98 -19.24 -11.31 10.45
N SER A 99 -19.67 -11.20 11.70
CA SER A 99 -20.39 -10.01 12.18
C SER A 99 -19.43 -8.85 12.43
N ARG A 100 -19.95 -7.61 12.49
CA ARG A 100 -19.13 -6.42 12.80
C ARG A 100 -18.36 -6.53 14.12
N TRP A 101 -18.94 -7.21 15.11
CA TRP A 101 -18.33 -7.42 16.43
C TRP A 101 -17.24 -8.48 16.39
N ALA A 102 -17.45 -9.56 15.63
CA ALA A 102 -16.44 -10.58 15.40
C ALA A 102 -15.25 -10.03 14.60
N SER A 103 -15.54 -9.19 13.59
CA SER A 103 -14.55 -8.47 12.78
C SER A 103 -13.63 -7.61 13.65
N ARG A 104 -14.20 -6.77 14.52
CA ARG A 104 -13.42 -5.95 15.45
C ARG A 104 -12.48 -6.78 16.34
N ARG A 105 -12.98 -7.85 16.96
CA ARG A 105 -12.14 -8.75 17.79
C ARG A 105 -11.06 -9.44 16.98
N LEU A 106 -11.36 -9.82 15.73
CA LEU A 106 -10.38 -10.43 14.84
C LEU A 106 -9.26 -9.45 14.50
N PHE A 107 -9.60 -8.20 14.14
CA PHE A 107 -8.59 -7.17 13.87
C PHE A 107 -7.78 -6.79 15.11
N ASP A 108 -8.41 -6.65 16.28
CA ASP A 108 -7.69 -6.43 17.54
C ASP A 108 -6.69 -7.58 17.79
N ARG A 109 -7.11 -8.83 17.55
CA ARG A 109 -6.21 -10.00 17.65
C ARG A 109 -5.08 -9.98 16.62
N LEU A 110 -5.33 -9.54 15.39
CA LEU A 110 -4.30 -9.42 14.36
C LEU A 110 -3.27 -8.33 14.70
N VAL A 111 -3.71 -7.22 15.32
CA VAL A 111 -2.83 -6.19 15.85
C VAL A 111 -1.97 -6.72 16.99
N ASP A 112 -2.57 -7.44 17.95
CA ASP A 112 -1.83 -8.07 19.07
C ASP A 112 -0.75 -9.06 18.57
N LEU A 113 -1.02 -9.70 17.43
CA LEU A 113 -0.09 -10.63 16.78
C LEU A 113 0.95 -9.93 15.88
N GLY A 114 0.88 -8.61 15.74
CA GLY A 114 1.79 -7.81 14.91
C GLY A 114 1.61 -8.04 13.41
N ALA A 115 0.45 -8.53 12.98
CA ALA A 115 0.19 -8.90 11.58
C ALA A 115 -0.50 -7.81 10.76
N VAL A 116 -1.15 -6.86 11.44
CA VAL A 116 -1.78 -5.68 10.83
C VAL A 116 -1.60 -4.49 11.76
N ARG A 117 -1.82 -3.29 11.23
CA ARG A 117 -1.81 -2.02 11.97
C ARG A 117 -3.07 -1.23 11.69
N GLU A 118 -3.46 -0.42 12.67
CA GLU A 118 -4.55 0.55 12.52
C GLU A 118 -4.03 1.77 11.74
N LEU A 119 -4.73 2.15 10.67
CA LEU A 119 -4.28 3.17 9.72
C LEU A 119 -5.01 4.51 9.84
N SER A 120 -6.19 4.54 10.48
CA SER A 120 -7.04 5.73 10.50
C SER A 120 -6.71 6.71 11.61
N GLY A 121 -6.05 6.27 12.69
CA GLY A 121 -5.74 7.10 13.87
C GLY A 121 -6.98 7.52 14.66
N ARG A 122 -8.12 6.83 14.46
CA ARG A 122 -9.42 7.22 15.04
C ARG A 122 -9.99 6.14 15.97
N THR A 123 -10.87 6.57 16.86
CA THR A 123 -11.59 5.67 17.79
C THR A 123 -12.77 4.95 17.12
N THR A 124 -13.29 5.50 16.02
CA THR A 124 -14.42 4.97 15.23
C THR A 124 -14.03 4.85 13.75
N PHE A 125 -14.74 3.99 13.01
CA PHE A 125 -14.51 3.73 11.57
C PHE A 125 -13.05 3.38 11.22
N ARG A 126 -12.44 2.52 12.06
CA ARG A 126 -11.05 2.10 11.90
C ARG A 126 -10.83 1.35 10.60
N ILE A 127 -9.67 1.59 10.00
CA ILE A 127 -9.14 0.85 8.86
C ILE A 127 -7.91 0.11 9.36
N TYR A 128 -7.80 -1.17 9.02
CA TYR A 128 -6.67 -2.00 9.36
C TYR A 128 -6.01 -2.45 8.07
N GLY A 129 -4.68 -2.36 8.01
CA GLY A 129 -3.93 -2.81 6.85
C GLY A 129 -2.58 -3.41 7.24
N ILE A 130 -1.90 -3.95 6.23
CA ILE A 130 -0.58 -4.56 6.37
C ILE A 130 0.58 -3.54 6.41
#